data_AF-A0A7S1PUY9-F1
#
_entry.id   AF-A0A7S1PUY9-F1
#
_cell.length_a   1.000
_cell.length_b   1.000
_cell.length_c   1.000
_cell.angle_alpha   90.00
_cell.angle_beta   90.00
_cell.angle_gamma   90.00
#
_symmetry.space_group_name_H-M   'P 1'
#
loop_
_entity.id
_entity.type
_entity.pdbx_description
1 polymer ?
#
loop_
_entity_poly.entity_id
_entity_poly.type
_entity_poly.pdbx_seq_one_letter_code
_entity_poly.pdbx_strand_id
1 'polypeptide(L)'
;GGADCNTPVCPTNACSGHGVCNTDTGACICEPGFALADCSGTCPAARVGLHEYVCAGHGVCQEDNECRCQHGWHGPACSSECPGGAANPCFGVGVCDGVTGECRCAYGYAGTNCDVPCPGGATTPCSLHGQCARDATCSCDAGPSTGYWAGTACDACANGFGAGNCTDQCSAANAATNGTECLCHRRHLQRARRVRRGLLR
;
A
#
# COMPACT_ATOMS: atom_id res chain seq x y z
N GLY A 1 47.53 -3.67 28.87
CA GLY A 1 47.78 -4.52 27.70
C GLY A 1 48.05 -5.93 28.20
N GLY A 2 47.17 -6.88 27.91
CA GLY A 2 47.36 -8.30 28.20
C GLY A 2 48.25 -8.96 27.15
N ALA A 3 48.84 -10.11 27.52
CA ALA A 3 50.05 -10.67 26.94
C ALA A 3 49.92 -11.37 25.57
N ASP A 4 48.73 -11.43 24.96
CA ASP A 4 48.55 -12.01 23.62
C ASP A 4 47.59 -11.14 22.79
N CYS A 5 48.02 -10.67 21.62
CA CYS A 5 47.23 -9.82 20.71
C CYS A 5 45.93 -10.45 20.16
N ASN A 6 45.60 -11.67 20.61
CA ASN A 6 44.42 -12.45 20.24
C ASN A 6 43.51 -12.78 21.43
N THR A 7 43.80 -12.25 22.63
CA THR A 7 42.86 -12.36 23.74
C THR A 7 41.76 -11.31 23.56
N PRO A 8 40.48 -11.69 23.57
CA PRO A 8 39.40 -10.70 23.61
C PRO A 8 39.51 -9.92 24.93
N VAL A 9 40.03 -8.70 24.86
CA VAL A 9 40.24 -7.84 26.02
C VAL A 9 39.14 -6.80 26.06
N CYS A 10 38.44 -6.73 27.19
CA CYS A 10 37.47 -5.68 27.46
C CYS A 10 38.10 -4.29 27.27
N PRO A 11 37.42 -3.34 26.59
CA PRO A 11 37.89 -1.97 26.49
C PRO A 11 38.22 -1.40 27.87
N THR A 12 39.25 -0.56 27.96
CA THR A 12 39.74 0.04 29.22
C THR A 12 38.67 0.76 30.04
N ASN A 13 37.56 1.15 29.39
CA ASN A 13 36.33 1.59 30.02
C ASN A 13 35.27 0.51 29.78
N ALA A 14 35.13 -0.43 30.72
CA ALA A 14 34.26 -1.59 30.63
C ALA A 14 32.86 -1.19 30.14
N CYS A 15 32.62 -1.42 28.84
CA CYS A 15 31.36 -1.10 28.17
C CYS A 15 30.89 0.34 28.43
N SER A 16 31.82 1.30 28.32
CA SER A 16 31.56 2.73 28.54
C SER A 16 30.95 3.08 29.90
N GLY A 17 31.02 2.17 30.89
CA GLY A 17 30.39 2.34 32.21
C GLY A 17 28.89 2.04 32.22
N HIS A 18 28.35 1.49 31.15
CA HIS A 18 26.92 1.24 30.94
C HIS A 18 26.65 -0.21 30.54
N GLY A 19 27.44 -1.15 31.06
CA GLY A 19 27.29 -2.56 30.78
C GLY A 19 28.32 -3.43 31.49
N VAL A 20 28.15 -4.74 31.36
CA VAL A 20 29.09 -5.74 31.87
C VAL A 20 29.82 -6.37 30.69
N CYS A 21 31.16 -6.37 30.74
CA CYS A 21 31.95 -7.03 29.71
C CYS A 21 32.09 -8.52 29.99
N ASN A 22 31.80 -9.36 28.99
CA ASN A 22 32.12 -10.76 29.02
C ASN A 22 33.63 -10.94 28.73
N THR A 23 34.40 -11.34 29.74
CA THR A 23 35.86 -11.48 29.65
C THR A 23 36.33 -12.65 28.79
N ASP A 24 35.44 -13.58 28.44
CA ASP A 24 35.74 -14.75 27.60
C ASP A 24 35.56 -14.44 26.10
N THR A 25 34.64 -13.52 25.77
CA THR A 25 34.31 -13.16 24.38
C THR A 25 34.69 -11.74 23.99
N GLY A 26 34.94 -10.86 24.96
CA GLY A 26 35.22 -9.43 24.75
C GLY A 26 33.98 -8.60 24.39
N ALA A 27 32.79 -9.21 24.40
CA ALA A 27 31.53 -8.55 24.09
C ALA A 27 30.94 -7.84 25.32
N CYS A 28 30.26 -6.72 25.08
CA CYS A 28 29.56 -5.96 26.11
C CYS A 28 28.08 -6.33 26.20
N ILE A 29 27.61 -6.59 27.42
CA ILE A 29 26.19 -6.74 27.76
C ILE A 29 25.74 -5.39 28.33
N CYS A 30 24.99 -4.62 27.55
CA CYS A 30 24.60 -3.26 27.93
C CYS A 30 23.50 -3.22 28.99
N GLU A 31 23.59 -2.22 29.86
CA GLU A 31 22.53 -1.86 30.77
C GLU A 31 21.29 -1.40 30.00
N PRO A 32 20.10 -1.59 30.59
CA PRO A 32 18.86 -0.98 30.15
C PRO A 32 19.03 0.45 29.57
N GLY A 33 18.83 0.62 28.25
CA GLY A 33 18.77 1.94 27.59
C GLY A 33 20.06 2.34 26.89
N PHE A 34 21.13 1.57 27.08
CA PHE A 34 22.38 1.69 26.37
C PHE A 34 22.50 0.63 25.27
N ALA A 35 23.25 0.96 24.23
CA ALA A 35 23.34 0.25 22.96
C ALA A 35 24.73 0.44 22.35
N LEU A 36 24.99 -0.25 21.22
CA LEU A 36 26.29 -0.38 20.54
C LEU A 36 27.25 -1.38 21.20
N ALA A 37 28.31 -1.76 20.48
CA ALA A 37 29.26 -2.79 20.89
C ALA A 37 30.02 -2.46 22.19
N ASP A 38 30.05 -1.18 22.58
CA ASP A 38 30.71 -0.67 23.79
C ASP A 38 29.73 0.03 24.75
N CYS A 39 28.41 -0.07 24.53
CA CYS A 39 27.37 0.58 25.34
C CYS A 39 27.50 2.11 25.45
N SER A 40 28.20 2.77 24.51
CA SER A 40 28.34 4.23 24.49
C SER A 40 27.11 4.97 23.97
N GLY A 41 26.24 4.28 23.21
CA GLY A 41 25.04 4.87 22.62
C GLY A 41 23.80 4.64 23.47
N THR A 42 22.80 5.50 23.35
CA THR A 42 21.46 5.28 23.90
C THR A 42 20.50 4.89 22.77
N CYS A 43 19.61 3.91 22.98
CA CYS A 43 18.52 3.65 22.04
C CYS A 43 17.23 3.37 22.83
N PRO A 44 16.47 4.40 23.23
CA PRO A 44 15.27 4.28 24.04
C PRO A 44 14.19 3.42 23.38
N ALA A 45 14.15 3.40 22.05
CA ALA A 45 13.17 2.65 21.28
C ALA A 45 13.35 1.12 21.37
N ALA A 46 14.46 0.62 21.94
CA ALA A 46 14.68 -0.80 22.22
C ALA A 46 13.89 -1.37 23.42
N ARG A 47 13.07 -0.58 24.12
CA ARG A 47 12.26 -1.09 25.24
C ARG A 47 10.82 -1.41 24.84
N VAL A 48 10.60 -2.64 24.38
CA VAL A 48 9.35 -3.39 24.64
C VAL A 48 9.71 -4.87 24.87
N GLY A 49 9.97 -5.24 26.14
CA GLY A 49 9.98 -6.64 26.62
C GLY A 49 11.09 -7.58 26.11
N LEU A 50 11.90 -8.09 27.05
CA LEU A 50 12.80 -9.27 27.00
C LEU A 50 13.71 -9.55 25.77
N HIS A 51 13.65 -8.79 24.67
CA HIS A 51 14.55 -8.95 23.54
C HIS A 51 15.85 -8.19 23.82
N GLU A 52 16.91 -8.96 23.99
CA GLU A 52 18.28 -8.55 24.30
C GLU A 52 18.96 -7.70 23.19
N TYR A 53 18.26 -7.42 22.08
CA TYR A 53 18.82 -6.82 20.87
C TYR A 53 18.21 -5.45 20.56
N VAL A 54 19.07 -4.50 20.22
CA VAL A 54 18.70 -3.15 19.73
C VAL A 54 17.75 -3.27 18.54
N CYS A 55 16.64 -2.50 18.57
CA CYS A 55 15.58 -2.56 17.55
C CYS A 55 15.06 -3.99 17.27
N ALA A 56 14.96 -4.80 18.32
CA ALA A 56 14.57 -6.22 18.27
C ALA A 56 15.43 -7.08 17.32
N GLY A 57 16.61 -6.61 16.90
CA GLY A 57 17.43 -7.24 15.86
C GLY A 57 16.93 -7.01 14.43
N HIS A 58 15.85 -6.26 14.24
CA HIS A 58 15.17 -6.02 12.96
C HIS A 58 15.24 -4.55 12.53
N GLY A 59 16.24 -3.81 12.99
CA GLY A 59 16.41 -2.40 12.67
C GLY A 59 17.80 -1.89 12.97
N VAL A 60 18.03 -0.63 12.59
CA VAL A 60 19.26 0.11 12.90
C VAL A 60 18.88 1.35 13.69
N CYS A 61 19.43 1.52 14.89
CA CYS A 61 19.24 2.73 15.68
C CYS A 61 19.89 3.92 14.98
N GLN A 62 19.13 5.01 14.80
CA GLN A 62 19.57 6.25 14.17
C GLN A 62 20.09 7.24 15.23
N GLU A 63 20.70 8.34 14.78
CA GLU A 63 21.29 9.37 15.66
C GLU A 63 20.26 10.11 16.53
N ASP A 64 19.00 10.16 16.09
CA ASP A 64 17.86 10.70 16.84
C ASP A 64 17.32 9.74 17.92
N ASN A 65 17.94 8.56 18.04
CA ASN A 65 17.55 7.45 18.91
C ASN A 65 16.25 6.73 18.49
N GLU A 66 15.81 6.88 17.23
CA GLU A 66 14.71 6.10 16.66
C GLU A 66 15.24 4.86 15.92
N CYS A 67 14.44 3.79 15.93
CA CYS A 67 14.77 2.61 15.14
C CYS A 67 14.29 2.78 13.70
N ARG A 68 15.22 2.68 12.76
CA ARG A 68 14.87 2.48 11.35
C ARG A 68 14.73 0.98 11.09
N CYS A 69 13.50 0.53 10.91
CA CYS A 69 13.20 -0.88 10.70
C CYS A 69 13.69 -1.41 9.35
N GLN A 70 14.09 -2.67 9.36
CA GLN A 70 14.35 -3.46 8.17
C GLN A 70 13.04 -3.75 7.44
N HIS A 71 13.16 -4.16 6.18
CA HIS A 71 11.99 -4.48 5.35
C HIS A 71 11.11 -5.54 6.01
N GLY A 72 9.79 -5.26 6.07
CA GLY A 72 8.80 -6.17 6.63
C GLY A 72 8.62 -6.11 8.15
N TRP A 73 9.34 -5.21 8.83
CA TRP A 73 9.19 -4.92 10.25
C TRP A 73 8.73 -3.49 10.47
N HIS A 74 8.00 -3.28 11.55
CA HIS A 74 7.50 -1.97 11.91
C HIS A 74 7.40 -1.74 13.43
N GLY A 75 7.06 -0.50 13.77
CA GLY A 75 6.88 -0.06 15.15
C GLY A 75 8.13 0.62 15.70
N PRO A 76 8.02 1.33 16.84
CA PRO A 76 9.14 2.07 17.41
C PRO A 76 10.38 1.20 17.68
N ALA A 77 10.17 -0.08 18.02
CA ALA A 77 11.23 -1.03 18.33
C ALA A 77 11.53 -2.02 17.19
N CYS A 78 10.84 -1.94 16.05
CA CYS A 78 10.88 -2.95 14.98
C CYS A 78 10.56 -4.38 15.46
N SER A 79 9.72 -4.50 16.49
CA SER A 79 9.37 -5.79 17.12
C SER A 79 8.18 -6.48 16.47
N SER A 80 7.51 -5.82 15.51
CA SER A 80 6.28 -6.31 14.89
C SER A 80 6.49 -6.53 13.39
N GLU A 81 5.99 -7.65 12.88
CA GLU A 81 5.97 -7.90 11.45
C GLU A 81 4.80 -7.17 10.78
N CYS A 82 5.04 -6.69 9.55
CA CYS A 82 4.01 -6.14 8.69
C CYS A 82 2.95 -7.20 8.33
N PRO A 83 1.74 -6.79 7.92
CA PRO A 83 0.75 -7.72 7.36
C PRO A 83 1.36 -8.58 6.24
N GLY A 84 1.10 -9.89 6.23
CA GLY A 84 1.75 -10.82 5.28
C GLY A 84 3.15 -11.30 5.70
N GLY A 85 3.68 -10.77 6.80
CA GLY A 85 4.94 -11.16 7.43
C GLY A 85 6.17 -10.50 6.81
N ALA A 86 7.34 -10.69 7.44
CA ALA A 86 8.58 -10.07 7.02
C ALA A 86 9.05 -10.50 5.60
N ALA A 87 8.69 -11.72 5.18
CA ALA A 87 9.03 -12.25 3.86
C ALA A 87 8.14 -11.70 2.73
N ASN A 88 6.88 -11.35 3.04
CA ASN A 88 5.91 -10.88 2.05
C ASN A 88 5.08 -9.71 2.62
N PRO A 89 5.72 -8.59 2.99
CA PRO A 89 5.00 -7.47 3.60
C PRO A 89 3.93 -6.93 2.66
N CYS A 90 2.77 -6.61 3.24
CA CYS A 90 1.54 -6.28 2.53
C CYS A 90 1.19 -7.30 1.44
N PHE A 91 1.39 -8.59 1.75
CA PHE A 91 1.17 -9.74 0.86
C PHE A 91 1.90 -9.64 -0.49
N GLY A 92 3.01 -8.89 -0.53
CA GLY A 92 3.81 -8.67 -1.74
C GLY A 92 3.17 -7.69 -2.75
N VAL A 93 2.05 -7.06 -2.38
CA VAL A 93 1.25 -6.17 -3.24
C VAL A 93 1.09 -4.78 -2.63
N GLY A 94 2.04 -4.38 -1.78
CA GLY A 94 2.07 -3.06 -1.18
C GLY A 94 3.41 -2.74 -0.51
N VAL A 95 3.49 -1.56 0.07
CA VAL A 95 4.62 -1.10 0.88
C VAL A 95 4.13 -0.87 2.29
N CYS A 96 4.76 -1.54 3.25
CA CYS A 96 4.48 -1.34 4.67
C CYS A 96 5.22 -0.11 5.19
N ASP A 97 4.53 0.70 5.98
CA ASP A 97 5.12 1.81 6.72
C ASP A 97 5.90 1.27 7.94
N GLY A 98 7.19 1.61 8.03
CA GLY A 98 8.09 1.09 9.07
C GLY A 98 7.80 1.61 10.48
N VAL A 99 6.93 2.60 10.65
CA VAL A 99 6.56 3.13 11.97
C VAL A 99 5.19 2.61 12.38
N THR A 100 4.19 2.80 11.54
CA THR A 100 2.79 2.50 11.84
C THR A 100 2.40 1.06 11.50
N GLY A 101 3.09 0.42 10.56
CA GLY A 101 2.70 -0.89 10.00
C GLY A 101 1.57 -0.81 8.96
N GLU A 102 1.10 0.39 8.60
CA GLU A 102 0.07 0.53 7.58
C GLU A 102 0.59 0.15 6.19
N CYS A 103 -0.23 -0.59 5.44
CA CYS A 103 0.07 -0.94 4.06
C CYS A 103 -0.42 0.13 3.08
N ARG A 104 0.50 0.63 2.25
CA ARG A 104 0.19 1.40 1.06
C ARG A 104 0.15 0.46 -0.15
N CYS A 105 -1.05 0.22 -0.66
CA CYS A 105 -1.27 -0.77 -1.71
C CYS A 105 -0.73 -0.34 -3.07
N ALA A 106 -0.31 -1.33 -3.85
CA ALA A 106 -0.01 -1.16 -5.26
C ALA A 106 -1.28 -0.81 -6.03
N TYR A 107 -1.11 -0.25 -7.23
CA TYR A 107 -2.22 0.09 -8.11
C TYR A 107 -3.13 -1.13 -8.35
N GLY A 108 -4.43 -0.93 -8.20
CA GLY A 108 -5.45 -1.97 -8.39
C GLY A 108 -5.70 -2.89 -7.19
N TYR A 109 -5.04 -2.65 -6.05
CA TYR A 109 -5.26 -3.36 -4.79
C TYR A 109 -5.69 -2.40 -3.68
N ALA A 110 -6.46 -2.93 -2.75
CA ALA A 110 -7.06 -2.24 -1.62
C ALA A 110 -7.17 -3.17 -0.41
N GLY A 111 -7.79 -2.70 0.66
CA GLY A 111 -7.83 -3.34 1.96
C GLY A 111 -6.68 -2.89 2.86
N THR A 112 -6.80 -3.17 4.16
CA THR A 112 -5.76 -2.84 5.15
C THR A 112 -4.45 -3.57 4.90
N ASN A 113 -4.52 -4.69 4.17
CA ASN A 113 -3.41 -5.59 3.90
C ASN A 113 -3.04 -5.66 2.41
N CYS A 114 -3.75 -4.93 1.54
CA CYS A 114 -3.59 -4.94 0.09
C CYS A 114 -3.92 -6.26 -0.61
N ASP A 115 -4.63 -7.16 0.06
CA ASP A 115 -5.02 -8.49 -0.41
C ASP A 115 -6.33 -8.49 -1.23
N VAL A 116 -6.99 -7.33 -1.37
CA VAL A 116 -8.27 -7.20 -2.07
C VAL A 116 -8.05 -6.50 -3.40
N PRO A 117 -8.33 -7.14 -4.56
CA PRO A 117 -8.32 -6.44 -5.83
C PRO A 117 -9.49 -5.45 -5.90
N CYS A 118 -9.27 -4.29 -6.50
CA CYS A 118 -10.32 -3.33 -6.76
C CYS A 118 -11.40 -3.92 -7.69
N PRO A 119 -12.65 -3.43 -7.63
CA PRO A 119 -13.67 -3.75 -8.63
C PRO A 119 -13.15 -3.47 -10.05
N GLY A 120 -13.43 -4.34 -11.02
CA GLY A 120 -12.80 -4.30 -12.35
C GLY A 120 -11.41 -4.97 -12.43
N GLY A 121 -10.87 -5.43 -11.30
CA GLY A 121 -9.63 -6.19 -11.21
C GLY A 121 -8.37 -5.33 -11.04
N ALA A 122 -7.24 -5.97 -10.76
CA ALA A 122 -5.97 -5.28 -10.49
C ALA A 122 -5.37 -4.57 -11.71
N THR A 123 -5.65 -5.05 -12.93
CA THR A 123 -5.13 -4.47 -14.18
C THR A 123 -5.98 -3.32 -14.72
N THR A 124 -7.27 -3.35 -14.43
CA THR A 124 -8.27 -2.37 -14.90
C THR A 124 -9.16 -1.93 -13.74
N PRO A 125 -8.57 -1.40 -12.66
CA PRO A 125 -9.34 -1.04 -11.48
C PRO A 125 -10.34 0.07 -11.82
N CYS A 126 -11.56 -0.09 -11.33
CA CYS A 126 -12.71 0.75 -11.64
C CYS A 126 -12.94 0.90 -13.14
N SER A 127 -12.64 -0.14 -13.93
CA SER A 127 -12.72 -0.15 -15.39
C SER A 127 -11.95 1.00 -16.06
N LEU A 128 -10.96 1.60 -15.37
CA LEU A 128 -10.25 2.82 -15.78
C LEU A 128 -11.15 4.07 -15.91
N HIS A 129 -12.29 4.06 -15.22
CA HIS A 129 -13.34 5.09 -15.25
C HIS A 129 -13.68 5.59 -13.84
N GLY A 130 -12.68 5.57 -12.95
CA GLY A 130 -12.82 6.01 -11.58
C GLY A 130 -11.56 5.77 -10.76
N GLN A 131 -11.64 6.12 -9.48
CA GLN A 131 -10.57 5.94 -8.50
C GLN A 131 -10.95 4.88 -7.48
N CYS A 132 -10.04 3.94 -7.23
CA CYS A 132 -10.23 2.91 -6.22
C CYS A 132 -9.79 3.45 -4.84
N ALA A 133 -10.68 3.35 -3.86
CA ALA A 133 -10.44 3.71 -2.48
C ALA A 133 -9.81 2.56 -1.67
N ARG A 134 -9.31 2.86 -0.47
CA ARG A 134 -8.67 1.86 0.41
C ARG A 134 -9.62 0.75 0.85
N ASP A 135 -10.94 0.95 0.84
CA ASP A 135 -11.95 -0.03 1.21
C ASP A 135 -12.43 -0.89 0.03
N ALA A 136 -11.70 -0.88 -1.09
CA ALA A 136 -12.04 -1.57 -2.33
C ALA A 136 -13.36 -1.09 -2.97
N THR A 137 -13.72 0.19 -2.77
CA THR A 137 -14.82 0.83 -3.48
C THR A 137 -14.32 1.73 -4.60
N CYS A 138 -15.08 1.83 -5.69
CA CYS A 138 -14.78 2.72 -6.80
C CYS A 138 -15.57 4.02 -6.70
N SER A 139 -14.87 5.14 -6.71
CA SER A 139 -15.44 6.45 -6.97
C SER A 139 -15.42 6.70 -8.48
N CYS A 140 -16.54 6.47 -9.14
CA CYS A 140 -16.64 6.61 -10.59
C CYS A 140 -16.50 8.06 -11.06
N ASP A 141 -15.91 8.22 -12.24
CA ASP A 141 -15.81 9.50 -12.92
C ASP A 141 -17.21 10.02 -13.27
N ALA A 142 -17.42 11.31 -13.04
CA ALA A 142 -18.69 11.98 -13.29
C ALA A 142 -18.45 13.36 -13.90
N GLY A 143 -18.06 13.39 -15.18
CA GLY A 143 -17.68 14.63 -15.85
C GLY A 143 -17.93 14.63 -17.36
N PRO A 144 -18.12 15.81 -17.98
CA PRO A 144 -18.34 15.92 -19.43
C PRO A 144 -17.20 15.38 -20.29
N SER A 145 -15.96 15.36 -19.78
CA SER A 145 -14.76 14.90 -20.49
C SER A 145 -14.31 13.51 -20.08
N THR A 146 -14.61 13.08 -18.86
CA THR A 146 -14.23 11.77 -18.31
C THR A 146 -15.34 10.72 -18.43
N GLY A 147 -16.58 11.16 -18.71
CA GLY A 147 -17.78 10.32 -18.75
C GLY A 147 -18.53 10.32 -17.44
N TYR A 148 -19.82 9.99 -17.50
CA TYR A 148 -20.68 9.78 -16.33
C TYR A 148 -20.85 8.28 -16.10
N TRP A 149 -19.93 7.70 -15.33
CA TRP A 149 -19.86 6.27 -15.08
C TRP A 149 -20.56 5.88 -13.77
N ALA A 150 -21.02 4.63 -13.71
CA ALA A 150 -21.74 4.06 -12.59
C ALA A 150 -21.51 2.55 -12.51
N GLY A 151 -22.06 1.94 -11.47
CA GLY A 151 -21.80 0.55 -11.11
C GLY A 151 -20.66 0.43 -10.11
N THR A 152 -20.54 -0.73 -9.47
CA THR A 152 -19.51 -0.96 -8.44
C THR A 152 -18.10 -0.97 -9.02
N ALA A 153 -17.97 -1.25 -10.33
CA ALA A 153 -16.71 -1.25 -11.07
C ALA A 153 -16.61 -0.13 -12.11
N CYS A 154 -17.54 0.83 -12.11
CA CYS A 154 -17.61 1.91 -13.11
C CYS A 154 -17.64 1.39 -14.57
N ASP A 155 -18.29 0.26 -14.76
CA ASP A 155 -18.41 -0.48 -16.03
C ASP A 155 -19.70 -0.16 -16.80
N ALA A 156 -20.58 0.65 -16.22
CA ALA A 156 -21.83 1.09 -16.82
C ALA A 156 -21.93 2.61 -16.87
N CYS A 157 -22.82 3.13 -17.72
CA CYS A 157 -23.16 4.55 -17.68
C CYS A 157 -24.14 4.85 -16.54
N ALA A 158 -24.00 6.02 -15.93
CA ALA A 158 -24.98 6.57 -15.02
C ALA A 158 -26.34 6.75 -15.72
N ASN A 159 -27.42 6.74 -14.94
CA ASN A 159 -28.78 6.88 -15.46
C ASN A 159 -28.92 8.13 -16.34
N GLY A 160 -29.43 7.95 -17.56
CA GLY A 160 -29.60 9.04 -18.53
C GLY A 160 -28.35 9.37 -19.34
N PHE A 161 -27.25 8.63 -19.19
CA PHE A 161 -26.06 8.71 -20.04
C PHE A 161 -25.86 7.41 -20.82
N GLY A 162 -25.26 7.52 -21.99
CA GLY A 162 -24.99 6.37 -22.86
C GLY A 162 -23.85 6.64 -23.84
N ALA A 163 -23.74 5.77 -24.85
CA ALA A 163 -22.62 5.68 -25.78
C ALA A 163 -21.30 5.17 -25.14
N GLY A 164 -20.25 4.98 -25.94
CA GLY A 164 -19.04 4.25 -25.53
C GLY A 164 -18.17 4.95 -24.48
N ASN A 165 -18.46 6.20 -24.12
CA ASN A 165 -17.73 6.99 -23.12
C ASN A 165 -18.66 7.66 -22.09
N CYS A 166 -19.94 7.28 -22.06
CA CYS A 166 -20.95 7.82 -21.14
C CYS A 166 -21.04 9.36 -21.07
N THR A 167 -20.74 10.07 -22.17
CA THR A 167 -20.88 11.54 -22.24
C THR A 167 -22.19 11.98 -22.88
N ASP A 168 -22.86 11.09 -23.62
CA ASP A 168 -24.08 11.42 -24.34
C ASP A 168 -25.30 11.34 -23.42
N GLN A 169 -25.95 12.47 -23.18
CA GLN A 169 -27.19 12.51 -22.41
C GLN A 169 -28.35 11.93 -23.23
N CYS A 170 -28.88 10.78 -22.80
CA CYS A 170 -30.08 10.20 -23.38
C CYS A 170 -31.30 10.98 -22.90
N SER A 171 -31.89 11.80 -23.78
CA SER A 171 -33.18 12.44 -23.50
C SER A 171 -34.31 11.40 -23.52
N ALA A 172 -35.36 11.59 -22.71
CA ALA A 172 -36.54 10.71 -22.65
C ALA A 172 -37.20 10.45 -24.03
N ALA A 173 -36.95 11.31 -25.04
CA ALA A 173 -37.42 11.13 -26.41
C ALA A 173 -36.62 10.11 -27.26
N ASN A 174 -35.43 9.67 -26.81
CA ASN A 174 -34.53 8.77 -27.56
C ASN A 174 -34.07 7.53 -26.76
N ALA A 175 -34.60 7.32 -25.55
CA ALA A 175 -34.30 6.14 -24.74
C ALA A 175 -35.22 4.98 -25.15
N ALA A 176 -34.69 4.00 -25.88
CA ALA A 176 -35.35 2.70 -25.98
C ALA A 176 -34.85 1.84 -24.81
N THR A 177 -35.73 1.50 -23.88
CA THR A 177 -35.43 0.57 -22.78
C THR A 177 -35.60 -0.86 -23.31
N ASN A 178 -34.49 -1.58 -23.53
CA ASN A 178 -34.55 -3.03 -23.75
C ASN A 178 -34.25 -3.75 -22.43
N GLY A 179 -35.18 -3.68 -21.49
CA GLY A 179 -35.16 -4.48 -20.27
C GLY A 179 -34.39 -3.90 -19.07
N THR A 180 -33.21 -3.30 -19.25
CA THR A 180 -32.43 -2.72 -18.12
C THR A 180 -31.47 -1.59 -18.51
N GLU A 181 -31.32 -1.26 -19.80
CA GLU A 181 -30.33 -0.28 -20.28
C GLU A 181 -30.95 0.79 -21.18
N CYS A 182 -30.52 2.04 -21.00
CA CYS A 182 -30.85 3.16 -21.89
C CYS A 182 -30.04 3.04 -23.18
N LEU A 183 -30.63 2.50 -24.25
CA LEU A 183 -30.02 2.59 -25.58
C LEU A 183 -30.21 4.02 -26.10
N CYS A 184 -29.15 4.84 -26.02
CA CYS A 184 -29.07 6.11 -26.72
C CYS A 184 -29.21 5.82 -28.23
N HIS A 185 -30.41 5.99 -28.80
CA HIS A 185 -30.60 5.79 -30.23
C HIS A 185 -29.72 6.78 -30.98
N ARG A 186 -28.66 6.29 -31.64
CA ARG A 186 -28.00 7.04 -32.73
C ARG A 186 -29.12 7.53 -33.65
N ARG A 187 -29.31 8.85 -33.75
CA ARG A 187 -30.27 9.49 -34.68
C ARG A 187 -29.96 9.24 -36.17
N HIS A 188 -29.36 8.11 -36.56
CA HIS A 188 -28.88 7.87 -37.93
C HIS A 188 -28.98 6.42 -38.44
N LEU A 189 -29.97 5.61 -38.05
CA LEU A 189 -30.22 4.30 -38.71
C LEU A 189 -31.62 4.06 -39.29
N GLN A 190 -32.53 5.03 -39.25
CA GLN A 190 -33.86 4.93 -39.89
C GLN A 190 -34.07 5.87 -41.10
N ARG A 191 -33.17 6.84 -41.35
CA ARG A 191 -33.22 7.67 -42.58
C ARG A 191 -32.40 7.14 -43.76
N ALA A 192 -31.74 5.98 -43.64
CA ALA A 192 -30.96 5.36 -44.72
C ALA A 192 -31.65 4.16 -45.40
N ARG A 193 -32.96 3.93 -45.16
CA ARG A 193 -33.74 2.89 -45.86
C ARG A 193 -35.03 3.36 -46.56
N ARG A 194 -35.35 4.66 -46.53
CA ARG A 194 -36.54 5.24 -47.20
C ARG A 194 -36.24 6.37 -48.21
N VAL A 195 -35.08 6.34 -48.87
CA VAL A 195 -34.81 7.22 -50.03
C VAL A 195 -34.35 6.44 -51.28
N ARG A 196 -34.08 5.14 -51.19
CA ARG A 196 -33.73 4.27 -52.34
C ARG A 196 -34.91 3.46 -52.93
N ARG A 197 -36.15 3.91 -52.75
CA ARG A 197 -37.35 3.31 -53.39
C ARG A 197 -38.27 4.35 -54.06
N GLY A 198 -37.73 5.51 -54.47
CA GLY A 198 -38.49 6.59 -55.09
C GLY A 198 -37.86 7.25 -56.31
N LEU A 199 -36.88 6.62 -56.97
CA LEU A 199 -36.22 7.14 -58.19
C LEU A 199 -36.16 6.07 -59.30
N LEU A 200 -37.21 5.26 -59.39
CA LEU A 200 -37.56 4.47 -60.57
C LEU A 200 -39.03 4.74 -60.87
N ARG A 201 -39.29 5.91 -61.46
CA ARG A 201 -40.42 6.23 -62.34
C ARG A 201 -40.17 7.60 -62.97
#